data_AF-A0A497HJY3-F1
#
_entry.id   AF-A0A497HJY3-F1
#
_cell.length_a   1.000
_cell.length_b   1.000
_cell.length_c   1.000
_cell.angle_alpha   90.00
_cell.angle_beta   90.00
_cell.angle_gamma   90.00
#
_symmetry.space_group_name_H-M   'P 1'
#
loop_
_entity.id
_entity.type
_entity.pdbx_description
1 polymer ?
#
loop_
_entity_poly.entity_id
_entity_poly.type
_entity_poly.pdbx_seq_one_letter_code
_entity_poly.pdbx_strand_id
1 'polypeptide(L)'
;MIRLPWLIPITAVYITVVWFLKLYIGDKDKRKLLFSFVFVMASLDYFVKLLDIPFYSNVIISNIYFVASIPLQIMILVAVIETLRNIEDFDSMFLFLIALFISFLLVSFLPLPMEGMLLPLRIALAVETICVSFYSFLRKRDKNALLFGFSLVSFTMASVGMARNILELSIFSFTIAYVFLALIFMGATEEEGISSYFALKRRLEETEKKLRLSEKKYRIIVENTSDVIMLNNKDGIVTYVSPSCERLFGYKANEFIGKAPWELNIMHPGDIKRVAMYHREAMESSCEKPVEYRIITKDGETKWVSHLMSVVRDEKGRTIMVISSYRDVTTRKEMEQQLSLKVEELKKAEEEIKKKNKELEELNKHLEKKVQERTEEVKKLLRAKEEILLQIGHDIKTPLTPLCILLPLARDLSNNIKVRELLDVCIRNANYMKKLVASTMYLLNVDDIKLSLEDISLLDQVKELLEIHMVNLQKKRINVRILIDENIFVRADRVRLREILEN
;
A
#
# COMPACT_ATOMS: atom_id res chain seq x y z
N MET A 1 -42.71 16.46 76.90
CA MET A 1 -43.67 16.74 75.81
C MET A 1 -42.86 16.95 74.55
N ILE A 2 -42.85 15.98 73.62
CA ILE A 2 -42.03 16.07 72.40
C ILE A 2 -42.44 17.36 71.66
N ARG A 3 -41.49 18.26 71.44
CA ARG A 3 -41.77 19.52 70.73
C ARG A 3 -42.01 19.21 69.25
N LEU A 4 -43.27 18.88 68.92
CA LEU A 4 -43.77 18.58 67.58
C LEU A 4 -43.28 19.51 66.46
N PRO A 5 -43.04 20.83 66.68
CA PRO A 5 -42.53 21.73 65.64
C PRO A 5 -41.14 21.38 65.10
N TRP A 6 -40.31 20.63 65.83
CA TRP A 6 -38.95 20.27 65.41
C TRP A 6 -38.87 19.03 64.53
N LEU A 7 -39.96 18.24 64.45
CA LEU A 7 -40.01 17.06 63.59
C LEU A 7 -39.99 17.42 62.10
N ILE A 8 -40.61 18.55 61.72
CA ILE A 8 -40.71 18.98 60.32
C ILE A 8 -39.35 19.37 59.72
N PRO A 9 -38.50 20.19 60.38
CA PRO A 9 -37.14 20.44 59.90
C PRO A 9 -36.28 19.17 59.81
N ILE A 10 -36.37 18.28 60.80
CA ILE A 10 -35.56 17.05 60.85
C ILE A 10 -35.88 16.12 59.68
N THR A 11 -37.17 15.94 59.35
CA THR A 11 -37.57 15.09 58.22
C THR A 11 -37.15 15.70 56.88
N ALA A 12 -37.29 17.01 56.71
CA ALA A 12 -36.84 17.72 55.51
C ALA A 12 -35.32 17.58 55.28
N VAL A 13 -34.53 17.66 56.35
CA VAL A 13 -33.08 17.45 56.27
C VAL A 13 -32.76 16.01 55.84
N TYR A 14 -33.38 15.02 56.46
CA TYR A 14 -33.07 13.62 56.17
C TYR A 14 -33.39 13.25 54.71
N ILE A 15 -34.52 13.75 54.18
CA ILE A 15 -34.88 13.59 52.76
C ILE A 15 -33.81 14.21 51.85
N THR A 16 -33.36 15.43 52.18
CA THR A 16 -32.33 16.14 51.42
C THR A 16 -31.00 15.39 51.42
N VAL A 17 -30.57 14.89 52.58
CA VAL A 17 -29.33 14.10 52.73
C VAL A 17 -29.36 12.83 51.87
N VAL A 18 -30.43 12.05 51.96
CA VAL A 18 -30.60 10.80 51.20
C VAL A 18 -30.60 11.07 49.70
N TRP A 19 -31.23 12.15 49.26
CA TRP A 19 -31.25 12.55 47.87
C TRP A 19 -29.85 12.91 47.33
N PHE A 20 -29.06 13.68 48.07
CA PHE A 20 -27.69 14.01 47.68
C PHE A 20 -26.76 12.79 47.66
N LEU A 21 -26.90 11.88 48.64
CA LEU A 21 -26.14 10.62 48.65
C LEU A 21 -26.46 9.76 47.42
N LYS A 22 -27.74 9.70 47.01
CA LYS A 22 -28.15 9.01 45.79
C LYS A 22 -27.53 9.64 44.53
N LEU A 23 -27.50 10.96 44.45
CA LEU A 23 -26.86 11.67 43.33
C LEU A 23 -25.35 11.42 43.29
N TYR A 24 -24.68 11.42 44.45
CA TYR A 24 -23.25 11.10 44.56
C TYR A 24 -22.95 9.68 44.07
N ILE A 25 -23.77 8.68 44.41
CA ILE A 25 -23.57 7.30 43.94
C ILE A 25 -23.60 7.21 42.40
N GLY A 26 -24.36 8.08 41.73
CA GLY A 26 -24.49 8.10 40.28
C GLY A 26 -23.26 8.63 39.53
N ASP A 27 -22.62 9.69 40.01
CA ASP A 27 -21.54 10.38 39.28
C ASP A 27 -20.21 10.51 40.03
N LYS A 28 -20.17 10.07 41.30
CA LYS A 28 -19.03 10.14 42.23
C LYS A 28 -18.48 11.56 42.44
N ASP A 29 -19.30 12.59 42.27
CA ASP A 29 -18.87 13.97 42.47
C ASP A 29 -18.77 14.32 43.98
N LYS A 30 -17.55 14.50 44.49
CA LYS A 30 -17.29 14.79 45.92
C LYS A 30 -17.97 16.07 46.41
N ARG A 31 -18.37 16.98 45.52
CA ARG A 31 -19.17 18.17 45.89
C ARG A 31 -20.54 17.79 46.44
N LYS A 32 -21.18 16.79 45.83
CA LYS A 32 -22.49 16.30 46.28
C LYS A 32 -22.39 15.60 47.63
N LEU A 33 -21.30 14.87 47.84
CA LEU A 33 -20.96 14.26 49.13
C LEU A 33 -20.71 15.32 50.21
N LEU A 34 -20.02 16.42 49.87
CA LEU A 34 -19.82 17.56 50.77
C LEU A 34 -21.15 18.15 51.25
N PHE A 35 -22.09 18.39 50.34
CA PHE A 35 -23.41 18.91 50.69
C PHE A 35 -24.20 17.95 51.59
N SER A 36 -24.17 16.64 51.33
CA SER A 36 -24.77 15.64 52.24
C SER A 36 -24.22 15.76 53.66
N PHE A 37 -22.90 15.87 53.80
CA PHE A 37 -22.24 15.97 55.11
C PHE A 37 -22.62 17.25 55.85
N VAL A 38 -22.62 18.39 55.15
CA VAL A 38 -23.07 19.70 55.66
C VAL A 38 -24.50 19.60 56.19
N PHE A 39 -25.43 19.00 55.46
CA PHE A 39 -26.82 18.87 55.91
C PHE A 39 -26.99 17.95 57.12
N VAL A 40 -26.25 16.84 57.19
CA VAL A 40 -26.27 15.95 58.37
C VAL A 40 -25.77 16.69 59.61
N MET A 41 -24.65 17.39 59.51
CA MET A 41 -24.08 18.13 60.64
C MET A 41 -24.98 19.29 61.09
N ALA A 42 -25.60 20.01 60.16
CA ALA A 42 -26.58 21.04 60.47
C ALA A 42 -27.81 20.49 61.20
N SER A 43 -28.12 19.20 61.04
CA SER A 43 -29.26 18.57 61.71
C SER A 43 -29.02 18.22 63.19
N LEU A 44 -27.75 18.14 63.57
CA LEU A 44 -27.32 17.72 64.91
C LEU A 44 -27.82 18.72 65.97
N ASP A 45 -27.86 20.00 65.63
CA ASP A 45 -28.42 21.08 66.46
C ASP A 45 -29.90 20.84 66.81
N TYR A 46 -30.68 20.24 65.90
CA TYR A 46 -32.10 19.92 66.15
C TYR A 46 -32.26 18.71 67.05
N PHE A 47 -31.46 17.66 66.85
CA PHE A 47 -31.51 16.45 67.68
C PHE A 47 -31.18 16.76 69.14
N VAL A 48 -30.13 17.54 69.32
CA VAL A 48 -29.67 18.14 70.58
C VAL A 48 -30.83 18.82 71.32
N LYS A 49 -31.55 19.74 70.66
CA LYS A 49 -32.66 20.49 71.26
C LYS A 49 -33.98 19.71 71.37
N LEU A 50 -34.24 18.76 70.47
CA LEU A 50 -35.44 17.91 70.50
C LEU A 50 -35.42 17.00 71.74
N LEU A 51 -34.25 16.49 72.10
CA LEU A 51 -34.04 15.58 73.23
C LEU A 51 -33.89 16.33 74.57
N ASP A 52 -33.94 17.66 74.57
CA ASP A 52 -33.78 18.54 75.75
C ASP A 52 -32.56 18.17 76.62
N ILE A 53 -31.46 17.75 75.96
CA ILE A 53 -30.24 17.36 76.63
C ILE A 53 -29.65 18.63 77.30
N PRO A 54 -29.27 18.60 78.59
CA PRO A 54 -28.71 19.77 79.26
C PRO A 54 -27.27 20.04 78.77
N PHE A 55 -27.11 20.80 77.69
CA PHE A 55 -25.80 21.09 77.06
C PHE A 55 -24.84 21.87 77.95
N TYR A 56 -25.35 22.74 78.82
CA TYR A 56 -24.53 23.62 79.65
C TYR A 56 -23.97 22.93 80.90
N SER A 57 -24.42 21.73 81.24
CA SER A 57 -23.93 21.01 82.43
C SER A 57 -22.69 20.16 82.17
N ASN A 58 -22.38 19.85 80.90
CA ASN A 58 -21.21 19.06 80.51
C ASN A 58 -20.37 19.82 79.48
N VAL A 59 -19.18 20.25 79.92
CA VAL A 59 -18.23 21.05 79.12
C VAL A 59 -17.86 20.37 77.80
N ILE A 60 -17.73 19.04 77.78
CA ILE A 60 -17.37 18.28 76.57
C ILE A 60 -18.50 18.31 75.55
N ILE A 61 -19.75 18.12 76.00
CA ILE A 61 -20.92 18.14 75.12
C ILE A 61 -21.12 19.56 74.55
N SER A 62 -20.92 20.59 75.36
CA SER A 62 -20.93 21.99 74.92
C SER A 62 -19.84 22.26 73.87
N ASN A 63 -18.61 21.79 74.10
CA ASN A 63 -17.52 21.96 73.14
C ASN A 63 -17.77 21.25 71.81
N ILE A 64 -18.26 20.01 71.83
CA ILE A 64 -18.64 19.27 70.61
C ILE A 64 -19.68 20.05 69.81
N TYR A 65 -20.69 20.61 70.50
CA TYR A 65 -21.74 21.41 69.88
C TYR A 65 -21.18 22.68 69.19
N PHE A 66 -20.35 23.47 69.88
CA PHE A 66 -19.77 24.68 69.29
C PHE A 66 -18.81 24.37 68.14
N VAL A 67 -18.00 23.31 68.29
CA VAL A 67 -17.02 22.91 67.29
C VAL A 67 -17.67 22.34 66.03
N ALA A 68 -18.73 21.51 66.16
CA ALA A 68 -19.40 20.89 65.02
C ALA A 68 -19.93 21.90 63.98
N SER A 69 -20.23 23.12 64.42
CA SER A 69 -20.78 24.19 63.59
C SER A 69 -19.74 24.98 62.77
N ILE A 70 -18.46 24.95 63.13
CA ILE A 70 -17.41 25.77 62.49
C ILE A 70 -16.97 25.18 61.14
N PRO A 71 -16.62 23.88 61.05
CA PRO A 71 -16.31 23.26 59.77
C PRO A 71 -17.48 23.35 58.78
N LEU A 72 -18.72 23.29 59.27
CA LEU A 72 -19.92 23.49 58.46
C LEU A 72 -19.90 24.86 57.76
N GLN A 73 -19.60 25.93 58.50
CA GLN A 73 -19.52 27.29 57.95
C GLN A 73 -18.35 27.45 56.97
N ILE A 74 -17.19 26.86 57.27
CA ILE A 74 -16.03 26.88 56.37
C ILE A 74 -16.36 26.14 55.07
N MET A 75 -17.01 24.98 55.14
CA MET A 75 -17.43 24.20 53.97
C MET A 75 -18.42 24.97 53.10
N ILE A 76 -19.36 25.68 53.71
CA ILE A 76 -20.30 26.52 52.96
C ILE A 76 -19.58 27.72 52.32
N LEU A 77 -18.65 28.37 53.02
CA LEU A 77 -17.84 29.45 52.47
C LEU A 77 -17.04 28.99 51.27
N VAL A 78 -16.40 27.81 51.34
CA VAL A 78 -15.69 27.21 50.20
C VAL A 78 -16.64 26.92 49.04
N ALA A 79 -17.83 26.38 49.30
CA ALA A 79 -18.83 26.14 48.26
C ALA A 79 -19.23 27.46 47.56
N VAL A 80 -19.45 28.55 48.31
CA VAL A 80 -19.73 29.87 47.73
C VAL A 80 -18.53 30.39 46.93
N ILE A 81 -17.31 30.24 47.42
CA ILE A 81 -16.09 30.68 46.71
C ILE A 81 -15.90 29.89 45.41
N GLU A 82 -16.19 28.58 45.41
CA GLU A 82 -16.17 27.76 44.19
C GLU A 82 -17.17 28.28 43.16
N THR A 83 -18.35 28.76 43.60
CA THR A 83 -19.29 29.39 42.67
C THR A 83 -18.73 30.67 42.04
N LEU A 84 -17.78 31.35 42.68
CA LEU A 84 -17.17 32.61 42.19
C LEU A 84 -15.90 32.39 41.36
N ARG A 85 -15.11 31.39 41.72
CA ARG A 85 -13.84 31.01 41.08
C ARG A 85 -13.80 29.50 40.94
N ASN A 86 -13.59 29.02 39.72
CA ASN A 86 -13.45 27.59 39.45
C ASN A 86 -12.18 27.08 40.15
N ILE A 87 -12.32 26.22 41.14
CA ILE A 87 -11.17 25.66 41.89
C ILE A 87 -10.68 24.44 41.12
N GLU A 88 -9.47 24.52 40.54
CA GLU A 88 -8.91 23.48 39.67
C GLU A 88 -8.65 22.15 40.39
N ASP A 89 -8.41 22.19 41.71
CA ASP A 89 -8.13 21.02 42.54
C ASP A 89 -9.09 20.92 43.75
N PHE A 90 -10.38 20.73 43.45
CA PHE A 90 -11.42 20.55 44.48
C PHE A 90 -11.17 19.33 45.36
N ASP A 91 -10.54 18.29 44.81
CA ASP A 91 -10.31 17.02 45.50
C ASP A 91 -9.31 17.16 46.66
N SER A 92 -8.19 17.85 46.44
CA SER A 92 -7.21 18.13 47.49
C SER A 92 -7.79 19.06 48.57
N MET A 93 -8.58 20.06 48.15
CA MET A 93 -9.25 20.97 49.07
C MET A 93 -10.33 20.27 49.92
N PHE A 94 -11.10 19.36 49.34
CA PHE A 94 -12.08 18.55 50.06
C PHE A 94 -11.42 17.67 51.12
N LEU A 95 -10.28 17.05 50.79
CA LEU A 95 -9.51 16.26 51.74
C LEU A 95 -8.95 17.12 52.89
N PHE A 96 -8.46 18.31 52.58
CA PHE A 96 -8.01 19.30 53.57
C PHE A 96 -9.15 19.70 54.52
N LEU A 97 -10.35 19.97 54.00
CA LEU A 97 -11.51 20.32 54.82
C LEU A 97 -11.92 19.19 55.77
N ILE A 98 -11.85 17.93 55.33
CA ILE A 98 -12.09 16.76 56.19
C ILE A 98 -11.01 16.67 57.28
N ALA A 99 -9.74 16.85 56.93
CA ALA A 99 -8.65 16.83 57.91
C ALA A 99 -8.80 17.94 58.97
N LEU A 100 -9.18 19.14 58.53
CA LEU A 100 -9.49 20.27 59.39
C LEU A 100 -10.68 19.97 60.31
N PHE A 101 -11.76 19.37 59.78
CA PHE A 101 -12.91 18.92 60.56
C PHE A 101 -12.50 17.95 61.68
N ILE A 102 -11.72 16.93 61.34
CA ILE A 102 -11.25 15.92 62.29
C ILE A 102 -10.37 16.57 63.37
N SER A 103 -9.49 17.50 62.99
CA SER A 103 -8.65 18.24 63.92
C SER A 103 -9.47 19.05 64.92
N PHE A 104 -10.48 19.78 64.46
CA PHE A 104 -11.39 20.52 65.32
C PHE A 104 -12.19 19.58 66.24
N LEU A 105 -12.71 18.47 65.71
CA LEU A 105 -13.44 17.47 66.49
C LEU A 105 -12.57 16.91 67.64
N LEU A 106 -11.29 16.66 67.41
CA LEU A 106 -10.36 16.21 68.45
C LEU A 106 -10.19 17.26 69.56
N VAL A 107 -10.10 18.55 69.20
CA VAL A 107 -10.01 19.66 70.16
C VAL A 107 -11.27 19.76 71.03
N SER A 108 -12.44 19.37 70.51
CA SER A 108 -13.71 19.43 71.26
C SER A 108 -13.78 18.52 72.50
N PHE A 109 -12.94 17.49 72.58
CA PHE A 109 -12.87 16.59 73.74
C PHE A 109 -12.06 17.15 74.91
N LEU A 110 -11.42 18.32 74.76
CA LEU A 110 -10.71 18.97 75.85
C LEU A 110 -11.70 19.49 76.91
N PRO A 111 -11.40 19.33 78.21
CA PRO A 111 -12.28 19.77 79.31
C PRO A 111 -12.15 21.28 79.61
N LEU A 112 -12.02 22.12 78.58
CA LEU A 112 -11.88 23.57 78.69
C LEU A 112 -13.07 24.26 78.01
N PRO A 113 -13.72 25.27 78.61
CA PRO A 113 -14.84 25.96 77.98
C PRO A 113 -14.36 26.78 76.76
N MET A 114 -14.72 26.33 75.55
CA MET A 114 -14.28 26.96 74.29
C MET A 114 -15.27 28.01 73.73
N GLU A 115 -16.41 28.18 74.38
CA GLU A 115 -17.51 29.06 73.94
C GLU A 115 -17.04 30.50 73.64
N GLY A 116 -16.24 31.10 74.53
CA GLY A 116 -15.76 32.47 74.38
C GLY A 116 -14.84 32.71 73.18
N MET A 117 -14.14 31.67 72.70
CA MET A 117 -13.25 31.76 71.53
C MET A 117 -13.97 31.39 70.23
N LEU A 118 -14.84 30.38 70.27
CA LEU A 118 -15.49 29.82 69.09
C LEU A 118 -16.70 30.66 68.65
N LEU A 119 -17.40 31.32 69.58
CA LEU A 119 -18.56 32.15 69.25
C LEU A 119 -18.21 33.36 68.37
N PRO A 120 -17.16 34.17 68.64
CA PRO A 120 -16.74 35.25 67.75
C PRO A 120 -16.32 34.75 66.36
N LEU A 121 -15.59 33.63 66.29
CA LEU A 121 -15.16 33.02 65.04
C LEU A 121 -16.36 32.57 64.18
N ARG A 122 -17.36 31.94 64.83
CA ARG A 122 -18.61 31.51 64.19
C ARG A 122 -19.39 32.69 63.59
N ILE A 123 -19.39 33.83 64.29
CA ILE A 123 -20.03 35.06 63.81
C ILE A 123 -19.26 35.65 62.62
N ALA A 124 -17.93 35.71 62.71
CA ALA A 124 -17.08 36.24 61.64
C ALA A 124 -17.24 35.44 60.33
N LEU A 125 -17.17 34.10 60.41
CA LEU A 125 -17.37 33.21 59.27
C LEU A 125 -18.78 33.37 58.68
N ALA A 126 -19.81 33.47 59.52
CA ALA A 126 -21.18 33.70 59.06
C ALA A 126 -21.31 35.00 58.26
N VAL A 127 -20.77 36.11 58.78
CA VAL A 127 -20.80 37.42 58.10
C VAL A 127 -20.05 37.36 56.77
N GLU A 128 -18.85 36.77 56.75
CA GLU A 128 -18.07 36.64 55.53
C GLU A 128 -18.81 35.84 54.46
N THR A 129 -19.41 34.71 54.85
CA THR A 129 -20.16 33.85 53.93
C THR A 129 -21.36 34.58 53.32
N ILE A 130 -22.07 35.40 54.10
CA ILE A 130 -23.18 36.24 53.61
C ILE A 130 -22.67 37.27 52.60
N CYS A 131 -21.59 38.00 52.94
CA CYS A 131 -21.01 39.02 52.06
C CYS A 131 -20.57 38.44 50.72
N VAL A 132 -19.86 37.31 50.74
CA VAL A 132 -19.38 36.64 49.53
C VAL A 132 -20.55 36.11 48.67
N SER A 133 -21.61 35.61 49.30
CA SER A 133 -22.82 35.16 48.59
C SER A 133 -23.52 36.30 47.88
N PHE A 134 -23.67 37.46 48.54
CA PHE A 134 -24.28 38.65 47.94
C PHE A 134 -23.42 39.23 46.81
N TYR A 135 -22.09 39.21 46.97
CA TYR A 135 -21.15 39.57 45.91
C TYR A 135 -21.27 38.64 44.69
N SER A 136 -21.40 37.32 44.91
CA SER A 136 -21.63 36.35 43.82
C SER A 136 -22.89 36.64 43.03
N PHE A 137 -23.98 36.97 43.72
CA PHE A 137 -25.21 37.40 43.07
C PHE A 137 -25.02 38.68 42.24
N LEU A 138 -24.42 39.72 42.80
CA LEU A 138 -24.20 40.99 42.09
C LEU A 138 -23.37 40.81 40.82
N ARG A 139 -22.39 39.90 40.84
CA ARG A 139 -21.50 39.63 39.71
C ARG A 139 -22.16 38.79 38.61
N LYS A 140 -22.92 37.75 38.97
CA LYS A 140 -23.48 36.78 38.01
C LYS A 140 -24.93 37.04 37.61
N ARG A 141 -25.69 37.80 38.41
CA ARG A 141 -27.15 38.02 38.28
C ARG A 141 -27.97 36.73 38.17
N ASP A 142 -27.46 35.64 38.74
CA ASP A 142 -28.08 34.32 38.71
C ASP A 142 -29.11 34.19 39.85
N LYS A 143 -30.35 33.81 39.50
CA LYS A 143 -31.44 33.59 40.46
C LYS A 143 -31.10 32.47 41.45
N ASN A 144 -30.36 31.45 41.02
CA ASN A 144 -29.97 30.34 41.89
C ASN A 144 -28.92 30.78 42.93
N ALA A 145 -27.99 31.66 42.54
CA ALA A 145 -27.03 32.25 43.46
C ALA A 145 -27.70 33.16 44.51
N LEU A 146 -28.76 33.90 44.11
CA LEU A 146 -29.58 34.70 45.01
C LEU A 146 -30.30 33.82 46.06
N LEU A 147 -30.99 32.78 45.59
CA LEU A 147 -31.70 31.84 46.46
C LEU A 147 -30.75 31.11 47.41
N PHE A 148 -29.55 30.78 46.94
CA PHE A 148 -28.50 30.19 47.78
C PHE A 148 -27.98 31.17 48.84
N GLY A 149 -27.81 32.45 48.48
CA GLY A 149 -27.48 33.50 49.45
C GLY A 149 -28.57 33.68 50.51
N PHE A 150 -29.85 33.63 50.12
CA PHE A 150 -30.97 33.74 51.07
C PHE A 150 -31.09 32.53 52.00
N SER A 151 -30.84 31.31 51.51
CA SER A 151 -30.82 30.14 52.39
C SER A 151 -29.73 30.27 53.46
N LEU A 152 -28.58 30.82 53.09
CA LEU A 152 -27.44 31.00 53.98
C LEU A 152 -27.63 32.10 55.02
N VAL A 153 -28.21 33.24 54.62
CA VAL A 153 -28.67 34.29 55.56
C VAL A 153 -29.67 33.71 56.55
N SER A 154 -30.55 32.82 56.08
CA SER A 154 -31.55 32.19 56.93
C SER A 154 -30.93 31.19 57.92
N PHE A 155 -29.94 30.38 57.51
CA PHE A 155 -29.18 29.50 58.42
C PHE A 155 -28.41 30.28 59.49
N THR A 156 -27.80 31.40 59.11
CA THR A 156 -27.02 32.23 60.03
C THR A 156 -27.94 32.97 61.02
N MET A 157 -29.07 33.53 60.58
CA MET A 157 -30.10 34.08 61.47
C MET A 157 -30.64 33.01 62.43
N ALA A 158 -30.83 31.78 61.95
CA ALA A 158 -31.31 30.69 62.77
C ALA A 158 -30.31 30.30 63.87
N SER A 159 -29.02 30.30 63.52
CA SER A 159 -27.91 30.07 64.46
C SER A 159 -27.80 31.18 65.51
N VAL A 160 -28.00 32.45 65.12
CA VAL A 160 -28.05 33.58 66.08
C VAL A 160 -29.26 33.46 67.01
N GLY A 161 -30.42 33.06 66.48
CA GLY A 161 -31.61 32.74 67.26
C GLY A 161 -31.35 31.67 68.31
N MET A 162 -30.64 30.59 67.94
CA MET A 162 -30.22 29.55 68.90
C MET A 162 -29.30 30.09 69.98
N ALA A 163 -28.26 30.84 69.61
CA ALA A 163 -27.27 31.37 70.56
C ALA A 163 -27.90 32.33 71.59
N ARG A 164 -28.91 33.10 71.18
CA ARG A 164 -29.66 34.01 72.07
C ARG A 164 -30.87 33.35 72.74
N ASN A 165 -31.05 32.04 72.56
CA ASN A 165 -32.16 31.26 73.10
C ASN A 165 -33.56 31.76 72.64
N ILE A 166 -33.63 32.42 71.48
CA ILE A 166 -34.87 32.91 70.85
C ILE A 166 -35.40 31.81 69.93
N LEU A 167 -36.22 30.93 70.49
CA LEU A 167 -36.62 29.68 69.85
C LEU A 167 -37.42 29.89 68.56
N GLU A 168 -38.34 30.86 68.56
CA GLU A 168 -39.23 31.15 67.43
C GLU A 168 -38.46 31.64 66.20
N LEU A 169 -37.49 32.54 66.42
CA LEU A 169 -36.61 33.06 65.37
C LEU A 169 -35.79 31.94 64.73
N SER A 170 -35.32 31.00 65.54
CA SER A 170 -34.55 29.85 65.08
C SER A 170 -35.37 28.92 64.18
N ILE A 171 -36.57 28.50 64.65
CA ILE A 171 -37.46 27.60 63.90
C ILE A 171 -37.88 28.24 62.57
N PHE A 172 -38.27 29.51 62.59
CA PHE A 172 -38.68 30.25 61.41
C PHE A 172 -37.55 30.35 60.38
N SER A 173 -36.36 30.79 60.82
CA SER A 173 -35.22 31.02 59.94
C SER A 173 -34.71 29.72 59.32
N PHE A 174 -34.68 28.61 60.06
CA PHE A 174 -34.30 27.32 59.51
C PHE A 174 -35.32 26.79 58.48
N THR A 175 -36.60 26.92 58.77
CA THR A 175 -37.66 26.48 57.84
C THR A 175 -37.54 27.23 56.51
N ILE A 176 -37.32 28.55 56.57
CA ILE A 176 -37.10 29.38 55.38
C ILE A 176 -35.81 28.99 54.65
N ALA A 177 -34.72 28.68 55.37
CA ALA A 177 -33.48 28.24 54.76
C ALA A 177 -33.67 26.96 53.90
N TYR A 178 -34.41 25.99 54.43
CA TYR A 178 -34.75 24.78 53.69
C TYR A 178 -35.75 25.01 52.57
N VAL A 179 -36.68 25.96 52.69
CA VAL A 179 -37.57 26.35 51.58
C VAL A 179 -36.75 26.94 50.43
N PHE A 180 -35.79 27.83 50.69
CA PHE A 180 -34.93 28.36 49.64
C PHE A 180 -34.06 27.28 48.99
N LEU A 181 -33.50 26.36 49.78
CA LEU A 181 -32.81 25.19 49.24
C LEU A 181 -33.73 24.32 48.39
N ALA A 182 -34.92 24.00 48.89
CA ALA A 182 -35.92 23.23 48.17
C ALA A 182 -36.34 23.92 46.86
N LEU A 183 -36.43 25.25 46.82
CA LEU A 183 -36.71 26.01 45.60
C LEU A 183 -35.55 25.95 44.59
N ILE A 184 -34.29 26.01 45.05
CA ILE A 184 -33.11 25.77 44.19
C ILE A 184 -33.18 24.36 43.58
N PHE A 185 -33.64 23.37 44.35
CA PHE A 185 -33.71 21.97 43.91
C PHE A 185 -35.02 21.58 43.21
N MET A 186 -36.12 22.31 43.38
CA MET A 186 -37.37 22.16 42.62
C MET A 186 -37.29 22.89 41.28
N GLY A 187 -36.62 24.05 41.21
CA GLY A 187 -36.29 24.68 39.93
C GLY A 187 -35.32 23.85 39.06
N ALA A 188 -34.65 22.87 39.67
CA ALA A 188 -33.73 21.96 39.00
C ALA A 188 -34.42 20.86 38.18
N THR A 189 -35.74 20.64 38.34
CA THR A 189 -36.43 19.52 37.70
C THR A 189 -37.01 19.79 36.31
N GLU A 190 -36.92 21.00 35.75
CA GLU A 190 -37.45 21.24 34.40
C GLU A 190 -36.45 21.57 33.28
N GLU A 191 -35.21 22.02 33.53
CA GLU A 191 -34.13 21.95 32.49
C GLU A 191 -32.73 22.40 32.95
N GLU A 192 -32.55 23.03 34.13
CA GLU A 192 -31.31 23.78 34.40
C GLU A 192 -30.63 23.52 35.77
N GLY A 193 -30.94 22.42 36.45
CA GLY A 193 -30.37 22.16 37.78
C GLY A 193 -29.03 21.43 37.81
N ILE A 194 -27.92 22.15 38.04
CA ILE A 194 -26.57 21.76 38.53
C ILE A 194 -25.84 20.60 37.80
N SER A 195 -26.50 19.50 37.45
CA SER A 195 -26.00 18.49 36.52
C SER A 195 -25.78 19.06 35.12
N SER A 196 -26.54 20.08 34.70
CA SER A 196 -26.40 20.67 33.36
C SER A 196 -25.11 21.49 33.21
N TYR A 197 -24.72 22.36 34.14
CA TYR A 197 -23.51 23.17 33.98
C TYR A 197 -22.23 22.32 33.91
N PHE A 198 -22.06 21.36 34.85
CA PHE A 198 -20.87 20.50 34.84
C PHE A 198 -20.88 19.47 33.72
N ALA A 199 -22.05 18.92 33.35
CA ALA A 199 -22.14 18.01 32.21
C ALA A 199 -21.97 18.76 30.88
N LEU A 200 -22.50 19.97 30.74
CA LEU A 200 -22.35 20.82 29.56
C LEU A 200 -20.90 21.26 29.40
N LYS A 201 -20.25 21.69 30.49
CA LYS A 201 -18.83 22.04 30.49
C LYS A 201 -17.95 20.85 30.13
N ARG A 202 -18.20 19.67 30.71
CA ARG A 202 -17.48 18.43 30.36
C ARG A 202 -17.72 18.04 28.90
N ARG A 203 -18.95 18.12 28.41
CA ARG A 203 -19.27 17.88 26.98
C ARG A 203 -18.59 18.89 26.06
N LEU A 204 -18.47 20.15 26.47
CA LEU A 204 -17.77 21.17 25.71
C LEU A 204 -16.27 20.85 25.66
N GLU A 205 -15.64 20.55 26.79
CA GLU A 205 -14.23 20.16 26.87
C GLU A 205 -13.94 18.87 26.08
N GLU A 206 -14.82 17.87 26.15
CA GLU A 206 -14.70 16.64 25.37
C GLU A 206 -14.88 16.89 23.86
N THR A 207 -15.85 17.73 23.49
CA THR A 207 -16.09 18.12 22.09
C THR A 207 -14.91 18.92 21.55
N GLU A 208 -14.38 19.87 22.31
CA GLU A 208 -13.21 20.67 21.94
C GLU A 208 -11.96 19.80 21.82
N LYS A 209 -11.76 18.85 22.75
CA LYS A 209 -10.66 17.88 22.66
C LYS A 209 -10.79 16.97 21.45
N LYS A 210 -11.99 16.47 21.16
CA LYS A 210 -12.26 15.66 19.96
C LYS A 210 -12.05 16.48 18.68
N LEU A 211 -12.51 17.73 18.65
CA LEU A 211 -12.31 18.66 17.55
C LEU A 211 -10.82 18.91 17.32
N ARG A 212 -10.08 19.30 18.37
CA ARG A 212 -8.63 19.54 18.32
C ARG A 212 -7.85 18.29 17.89
N LEU A 213 -8.24 17.10 18.36
CA LEU A 213 -7.62 15.85 17.94
C LEU A 213 -7.90 15.55 16.46
N SER A 214 -9.13 15.78 16.02
CA SER A 214 -9.55 15.63 14.63
C SER A 214 -8.80 16.61 13.71
N GLU A 215 -8.74 17.89 14.07
CA GLU A 215 -7.97 18.91 13.36
C GLU A 215 -6.48 18.56 13.27
N LYS A 216 -5.88 18.08 14.38
CA LYS A 216 -4.48 17.64 14.39
C LYS A 216 -4.30 16.42 13.48
N LYS A 217 -5.21 15.45 13.51
CA LYS A 217 -5.18 14.27 12.64
C LYS A 217 -5.25 14.67 11.17
N TYR A 218 -6.20 15.51 10.77
CA TYR A 218 -6.33 16.00 9.40
C TYR A 218 -5.09 16.78 8.95
N ARG A 219 -4.56 17.65 9.82
CA ARG A 219 -3.32 18.40 9.55
C ARG A 219 -2.14 17.47 9.25
N ILE A 220 -1.93 16.45 10.08
CA ILE A 220 -0.85 15.47 9.89
C ILE A 220 -1.05 14.69 8.57
N ILE A 221 -2.28 14.33 8.22
CA ILE A 221 -2.57 13.63 6.95
C ILE A 221 -2.22 14.53 5.76
N VAL A 222 -2.66 15.79 5.79
CA VAL A 222 -2.39 16.76 4.71
C VAL A 222 -0.90 17.08 4.60
N GLU A 223 -0.21 17.26 5.74
CA GLU A 223 1.22 17.61 5.75
C GLU A 223 2.13 16.45 5.29
N ASN A 224 1.73 15.20 5.50
CA ASN A 224 2.50 14.01 5.10
C ASN A 224 2.12 13.46 3.71
N THR A 225 1.12 14.02 3.04
CA THR A 225 0.74 13.58 1.70
C THR A 225 1.73 14.09 0.66
N SER A 226 2.06 13.25 -0.35
CA SER A 226 2.95 13.64 -1.45
C SER A 226 2.31 14.66 -2.40
N ASP A 227 1.01 14.56 -2.61
CA ASP A 227 0.22 15.52 -3.38
C ASP A 227 0.20 16.89 -2.68
N VAL A 228 0.14 17.96 -3.47
CA VAL A 228 0.00 19.32 -2.96
C VAL A 228 -1.47 19.62 -2.80
N ILE A 229 -1.88 20.01 -1.60
CA ILE A 229 -3.23 20.49 -1.31
C ILE A 229 -3.17 22.00 -1.12
N MET A 230 -3.93 22.73 -1.92
CA MET A 230 -4.00 24.18 -1.90
C MET A 230 -5.44 24.63 -1.68
N LEU A 231 -5.62 25.55 -0.75
CA LEU A 231 -6.89 26.19 -0.45
C LEU A 231 -6.84 27.63 -0.93
N ASN A 232 -7.86 28.03 -1.68
CA ASN A 232 -8.04 29.40 -2.14
C ASN A 232 -9.36 29.95 -1.62
N ASN A 233 -9.40 31.24 -1.31
CA ASN A 233 -10.65 31.93 -1.02
C ASN A 233 -11.46 32.16 -2.31
N LYS A 234 -12.65 32.76 -2.17
CA LYS A 234 -13.53 33.13 -3.29
C LYS A 234 -12.89 34.03 -4.34
N ASP A 235 -11.86 34.79 -3.97
CA ASP A 235 -11.14 35.74 -4.83
C ASP A 235 -9.93 35.09 -5.51
N GLY A 236 -9.71 33.78 -5.30
CA GLY A 236 -8.60 33.02 -5.88
C GLY A 236 -7.25 33.22 -5.16
N ILE A 237 -7.26 33.83 -3.97
CA ILE A 237 -6.07 34.03 -3.15
C ILE A 237 -5.81 32.80 -2.30
N VAL A 238 -4.57 32.30 -2.32
CA VAL A 238 -4.17 31.13 -1.54
C VAL A 238 -4.22 31.47 -0.05
N THR A 239 -5.04 30.73 0.70
CA THR A 239 -5.15 30.84 2.16
C THR A 239 -4.33 29.78 2.87
N TYR A 240 -4.09 28.63 2.23
CA TYR A 240 -3.26 27.56 2.74
C TYR A 240 -2.68 26.73 1.60
N VAL A 241 -1.47 26.21 1.78
CA VAL A 241 -0.88 25.21 0.91
C VAL A 241 -0.07 24.23 1.75
N SER A 242 -0.15 22.93 1.43
CA SER A 242 0.60 21.89 2.13
C SER A 242 2.12 22.05 1.90
N PRO A 243 2.97 21.63 2.86
CA PRO A 243 4.44 21.72 2.73
C PRO A 243 5.01 20.98 1.51
N SER A 244 4.27 20.01 0.96
CA SER A 244 4.62 19.31 -0.29
C SER A 244 4.77 20.24 -1.51
N CYS A 245 4.26 21.49 -1.45
CA CYS A 245 4.44 22.47 -2.52
C CYS A 245 5.90 22.80 -2.84
N GLU A 246 6.79 22.75 -1.85
CA GLU A 246 8.21 23.02 -2.06
C GLU A 246 8.85 21.97 -2.98
N ARG A 247 8.45 20.70 -2.86
CA ARG A 247 8.96 19.62 -3.72
C ARG A 247 8.42 19.71 -5.16
N LEU A 248 7.16 20.11 -5.31
CA LEU A 248 6.50 20.16 -6.62
C LEU A 248 6.84 21.44 -7.38
N PHE A 249 6.65 22.60 -6.75
CA PHE A 249 6.77 23.90 -7.40
C PHE A 249 8.11 24.61 -7.13
N GLY A 250 8.87 24.19 -6.11
CA GLY A 250 10.12 24.86 -5.69
C GLY A 250 9.90 26.11 -4.82
N TYR A 251 8.64 26.45 -4.51
CA TYR A 251 8.27 27.59 -3.67
C TYR A 251 7.87 27.12 -2.27
N LYS A 252 8.23 27.89 -1.25
CA LYS A 252 7.81 27.64 0.13
C LYS A 252 6.35 28.04 0.32
N ALA A 253 5.68 27.41 1.28
CA ALA A 253 4.26 27.65 1.55
C ALA A 253 3.93 29.14 1.82
N ASN A 254 4.82 29.85 2.53
CA ASN A 254 4.67 31.29 2.81
C ASN A 254 4.80 32.19 1.57
N GLU A 255 5.41 31.71 0.49
CA GLU A 255 5.52 32.45 -0.77
C GLU A 255 4.21 32.40 -1.58
N PHE A 256 3.38 31.36 -1.36
CA PHE A 256 2.05 31.21 -1.94
C PHE A 256 0.98 31.98 -1.18
N ILE A 257 1.01 31.95 0.15
CA ILE A 257 -0.05 32.51 0.99
C ILE A 257 -0.23 34.01 0.69
N GLY A 258 -1.47 34.43 0.45
CA GLY A 258 -1.81 35.82 0.16
C GLY A 258 -1.63 36.24 -1.30
N LYS A 259 -1.24 35.34 -2.19
CA LYS A 259 -1.13 35.58 -3.64
C LYS A 259 -2.06 34.68 -4.41
N ALA A 260 -2.34 35.06 -5.65
CA ALA A 260 -2.99 34.17 -6.58
C ALA A 260 -1.97 33.28 -7.30
N PRO A 261 -2.28 32.01 -7.63
CA PRO A 261 -1.32 31.10 -8.26
C PRO A 261 -0.74 31.61 -9.59
N TRP A 262 -1.48 32.38 -10.37
CA TRP A 262 -1.01 32.96 -11.64
C TRP A 262 0.04 34.07 -11.46
N GLU A 263 0.13 34.69 -10.29
CA GLU A 263 1.15 35.71 -9.98
C GLU A 263 2.54 35.12 -9.80
N LEU A 264 2.63 33.80 -9.56
CA LEU A 264 3.88 33.09 -9.33
C LEU A 264 4.50 32.51 -10.61
N ASN A 265 3.91 32.79 -11.78
CA ASN A 265 4.36 32.31 -13.09
C ASN A 265 4.64 30.78 -13.16
N ILE A 266 3.87 30.00 -12.39
CA ILE A 266 4.05 28.55 -12.26
C ILE A 266 3.45 27.75 -13.43
N MET A 267 2.72 28.40 -14.34
CA MET A 267 2.06 27.73 -15.47
C MET A 267 2.89 27.83 -16.74
N HIS A 268 3.03 26.71 -17.45
CA HIS A 268 3.69 26.71 -18.75
C HIS A 268 2.87 27.52 -19.78
N PRO A 269 3.48 28.45 -20.57
CA PRO A 269 2.76 29.34 -21.49
C PRO A 269 1.82 28.64 -22.47
N GLY A 270 2.22 27.46 -22.96
CA GLY A 270 1.43 26.65 -23.88
C GLY A 270 0.14 26.05 -23.29
N ASP A 271 0.01 26.03 -21.96
CA ASP A 271 -1.11 25.37 -21.27
C ASP A 271 -2.10 26.36 -20.59
N ILE A 272 -1.75 27.65 -20.51
CA ILE A 272 -2.53 28.70 -19.82
C ILE A 272 -4.00 28.72 -20.26
N LYS A 273 -4.28 28.75 -21.58
CA LYS A 273 -5.65 28.82 -22.09
C LYS A 273 -6.50 27.62 -21.69
N ARG A 274 -5.92 26.42 -21.79
CA ARG A 274 -6.59 25.16 -21.46
C ARG A 274 -6.91 25.06 -19.98
N VAL A 275 -5.96 25.46 -19.14
CA VAL A 275 -6.14 25.46 -17.68
C VAL A 275 -7.16 26.52 -17.25
N ALA A 276 -7.18 27.69 -17.90
CA ALA A 276 -8.19 28.72 -17.64
C ALA A 276 -9.62 28.25 -17.98
N MET A 277 -9.80 27.51 -19.07
CA MET A 277 -11.09 26.88 -19.40
C MET A 277 -11.52 25.87 -18.34
N TYR A 278 -10.59 24.98 -17.93
CA TYR A 278 -10.85 24.02 -16.87
C TYR A 278 -11.27 24.68 -15.54
N HIS A 279 -10.59 25.76 -15.14
CA HIS A 279 -10.98 26.50 -13.93
C HIS A 279 -12.38 27.11 -14.05
N ARG A 280 -12.76 27.63 -15.23
CA ARG A 280 -14.11 28.16 -15.45
C ARG A 280 -15.16 27.06 -15.32
N GLU A 281 -14.97 25.94 -16.00
CA GLU A 281 -15.89 24.79 -15.94
C GLU A 281 -16.02 24.26 -14.51
N ALA A 282 -14.89 24.09 -13.81
CA ALA A 282 -14.89 23.61 -12.44
C ALA A 282 -15.57 24.59 -11.46
N MET A 283 -15.53 25.90 -11.74
CA MET A 283 -16.27 26.92 -10.99
C MET A 283 -17.78 26.93 -11.27
N GLU A 284 -18.24 26.35 -12.37
CA GLU A 284 -19.66 26.32 -12.74
C GLU A 284 -20.33 25.02 -12.27
N SER A 285 -19.70 23.86 -12.52
CA SER A 285 -20.35 22.56 -12.31
C SER A 285 -19.62 21.59 -11.38
N SER A 286 -18.48 21.98 -10.78
CA SER A 286 -17.50 21.08 -10.13
C SER A 286 -16.95 20.02 -11.10
N CYS A 287 -15.63 19.91 -11.22
CA CYS A 287 -15.01 18.93 -12.11
C CYS A 287 -14.63 17.66 -11.33
N GLU A 288 -15.16 16.51 -11.75
CA GLU A 288 -14.76 15.21 -11.19
C GLU A 288 -13.45 14.68 -11.80
N LYS A 289 -13.08 15.16 -13.00
CA LYS A 289 -11.90 14.70 -13.72
C LYS A 289 -10.72 15.66 -13.52
N PRO A 290 -9.51 15.14 -13.25
CA PRO A 290 -8.31 15.96 -13.20
C PRO A 290 -7.88 16.37 -14.62
N VAL A 291 -7.26 17.54 -14.72
CA VAL A 291 -6.59 18.01 -15.94
C VAL A 291 -5.08 17.83 -15.81
N GLU A 292 -4.43 17.39 -16.88
CA GLU A 292 -2.98 17.19 -16.91
C GLU A 292 -2.29 18.25 -17.77
N TYR A 293 -1.37 19.01 -17.17
CA TYR A 293 -0.66 20.09 -17.83
C TYR A 293 0.75 20.31 -17.27
N ARG A 294 1.52 21.14 -17.95
CA ARG A 294 2.89 21.47 -17.56
C ARG A 294 2.93 22.70 -16.65
N ILE A 295 3.73 22.59 -15.60
CA ILE A 295 4.09 23.70 -14.71
C ILE A 295 5.58 24.01 -14.87
N ILE A 296 5.95 25.21 -14.48
CA ILE A 296 7.34 25.66 -14.40
C ILE A 296 7.67 25.87 -12.92
N THR A 297 8.70 25.19 -12.43
CA THR A 297 9.16 25.34 -11.05
C THR A 297 9.92 26.66 -10.86
N LYS A 298 10.17 27.06 -9.61
CA LYS A 298 11.00 28.23 -9.28
C LYS A 298 12.38 28.21 -9.96
N ASP A 299 12.94 27.02 -10.15
CA ASP A 299 14.25 26.80 -10.78
C ASP A 299 14.18 26.74 -12.32
N GLY A 300 12.98 26.88 -12.92
CA GLY A 300 12.76 26.86 -14.36
C GLY A 300 12.57 25.47 -14.97
N GLU A 301 12.53 24.42 -14.14
CA GLU A 301 12.26 23.04 -14.60
C GLU A 301 10.79 22.90 -15.02
N THR A 302 10.53 22.17 -16.10
CA THR A 302 9.16 21.85 -16.53
C THR A 302 8.74 20.50 -15.96
N LYS A 303 7.65 20.49 -15.19
CA LYS A 303 7.05 19.27 -14.63
C LYS A 303 5.63 19.06 -15.13
N TRP A 304 5.17 17.82 -15.16
CA TRP A 304 3.77 17.51 -15.45
C TRP A 304 2.99 17.32 -14.15
N VAL A 305 1.85 17.99 -14.05
CA VAL A 305 0.93 17.85 -12.92
C VAL A 305 -0.43 17.34 -13.38
N SER A 306 -1.02 16.48 -12.57
CA SER A 306 -2.44 16.17 -12.59
C SER A 306 -3.11 17.04 -11.53
N HIS A 307 -3.97 17.95 -11.97
CA HIS A 307 -4.64 18.94 -11.13
C HIS A 307 -6.13 18.64 -11.06
N LEU A 308 -6.66 18.52 -9.85
CA LEU A 308 -8.09 18.41 -9.59
C LEU A 308 -8.55 19.57 -8.74
N MET A 309 -9.68 20.18 -9.12
CA MET A 309 -10.26 21.33 -8.41
C MET A 309 -11.66 21.01 -7.91
N SER A 310 -11.88 21.22 -6.61
CA SER A 310 -13.17 21.05 -5.93
C SER A 310 -13.62 22.37 -5.33
N VAL A 311 -14.87 22.77 -5.58
CA VAL A 311 -15.45 24.02 -5.08
C VAL A 311 -16.39 23.73 -3.91
N VAL A 312 -16.13 24.34 -2.76
CA VAL A 312 -17.00 24.23 -1.58
C VAL A 312 -17.93 25.44 -1.56
N ARG A 313 -19.24 25.18 -1.46
CA ARG A 313 -20.29 26.21 -1.48
C ARG A 313 -21.09 26.21 -0.18
N ASP A 314 -21.67 27.37 0.14
CA ASP A 314 -22.65 27.50 1.22
C ASP A 314 -24.03 26.98 0.80
N GLU A 315 -24.97 26.93 1.74
CA GLU A 315 -26.36 26.51 1.52
C GLU A 315 -27.09 27.39 0.48
N LYS A 316 -26.56 28.57 0.16
CA LYS A 316 -27.10 29.51 -0.85
C LYS A 316 -26.37 29.41 -2.19
N GLY A 317 -25.50 28.42 -2.38
CA GLY A 317 -24.75 28.18 -3.60
C GLY A 317 -23.53 29.10 -3.81
N ARG A 318 -23.19 29.95 -2.84
CA ARG A 318 -22.03 30.87 -2.94
C ARG A 318 -20.75 30.13 -2.59
N THR A 319 -19.70 30.35 -3.38
CA THR A 319 -18.39 29.74 -3.13
C THR A 319 -17.78 30.25 -1.82
N ILE A 320 -17.48 29.31 -0.91
CA ILE A 320 -16.77 29.57 0.35
C ILE A 320 -15.27 29.45 0.13
N MET A 321 -14.84 28.35 -0.49
CA MET A 321 -13.43 28.05 -0.73
C MET A 321 -13.27 27.12 -1.93
N VAL A 322 -12.07 27.11 -2.50
CA VAL A 322 -11.68 26.20 -3.57
C VAL A 322 -10.51 25.36 -3.07
N ILE A 323 -10.66 24.04 -3.18
CA ILE A 323 -9.63 23.06 -2.84
C ILE A 323 -9.03 22.57 -4.14
N SER A 324 -7.72 22.68 -4.30
CA SER A 324 -6.98 22.13 -5.43
C SER A 324 -6.00 21.07 -4.95
N SER A 325 -5.97 19.92 -5.61
CA SER A 325 -4.93 18.92 -5.45
C SER A 325 -4.04 18.86 -6.69
N TYR A 326 -2.73 18.86 -6.48
CA TYR A 326 -1.73 18.70 -7.54
C TYR A 326 -0.89 17.47 -7.27
N ARG A 327 -0.88 16.55 -8.22
CA ARG A 327 -0.02 15.36 -8.19
C ARG A 327 1.05 15.46 -9.27
N ASP A 328 2.29 15.21 -8.89
CA ASP A 328 3.37 15.06 -9.86
C ASP A 328 3.15 13.79 -10.70
N VAL A 329 3.03 13.96 -12.02
CA VAL A 329 2.90 12.87 -12.98
C VAL A 329 4.01 12.90 -14.03
N THR A 330 5.10 13.60 -13.75
CA THR A 330 6.26 13.77 -14.65
C THR A 330 6.84 12.43 -15.06
N THR A 331 7.21 11.59 -14.10
CA THR A 331 7.75 10.25 -14.38
C THR A 331 6.80 9.40 -15.22
N ARG A 332 5.48 9.47 -14.93
CA ARG A 332 4.48 8.73 -15.71
C ARG A 332 4.42 9.23 -17.16
N LYS A 333 4.46 10.55 -17.37
CA LYS A 333 4.45 11.16 -18.70
C LYS A 333 5.72 10.87 -19.49
N GLU A 334 6.88 10.88 -18.85
CA GLU A 334 8.14 10.49 -19.46
C GLU A 334 8.12 9.02 -19.90
N MET A 335 7.59 8.13 -19.05
CA MET A 335 7.41 6.71 -19.40
C MET A 335 6.42 6.53 -20.55
N GLU A 336 5.28 7.23 -20.54
CA GLU A 336 4.30 7.22 -21.64
C GLU A 336 4.94 7.68 -22.96
N GLN A 337 5.76 8.73 -22.92
CA GLN A 337 6.45 9.25 -24.09
C GLN A 337 7.52 8.27 -24.60
N GLN A 338 8.33 7.69 -23.71
CA GLN A 338 9.32 6.68 -24.08
C GLN A 338 8.66 5.44 -24.69
N LEU A 339 7.53 5.00 -24.13
CA LEU A 339 6.76 3.89 -24.67
C LEU A 339 6.22 4.22 -26.07
N SER A 340 5.67 5.43 -26.25
CA SER A 340 5.17 5.87 -27.55
C SER A 340 6.26 5.91 -28.62
N LEU A 341 7.47 6.38 -28.27
CA LEU A 341 8.62 6.38 -29.19
C LEU A 341 9.03 4.96 -29.56
N LYS A 342 9.14 4.04 -28.58
CA LYS A 342 9.45 2.64 -28.84
C LYS A 342 8.41 1.95 -29.71
N VAL A 343 7.12 2.22 -29.50
CA VAL A 343 6.04 1.67 -30.33
C VAL A 343 6.19 2.12 -31.78
N GLU A 344 6.56 3.39 -32.01
CA GLU A 344 6.78 3.92 -33.35
C GLU A 344 8.04 3.33 -34.01
N GLU A 345 9.13 3.14 -33.25
CA GLU A 345 10.33 2.44 -33.73
C GLU A 345 10.04 0.99 -34.12
N LEU A 346 9.26 0.27 -33.30
CA LEU A 346 8.86 -1.11 -33.58
C LEU A 346 8.01 -1.21 -34.85
N LYS A 347 7.05 -0.29 -35.05
CA LYS A 347 6.24 -0.26 -36.28
C LYS A 347 7.10 -0.10 -37.54
N LYS A 348 8.08 0.81 -37.51
CA LYS A 348 9.01 1.01 -38.64
C LYS A 348 9.87 -0.23 -38.90
N ALA A 349 10.35 -0.89 -37.84
CA ALA A 349 11.12 -2.13 -37.95
C ALA A 349 10.27 -3.28 -38.52
N GLU A 350 9.02 -3.43 -38.10
CA GLU A 350 8.08 -4.42 -38.63
C GLU A 350 7.81 -4.21 -40.13
N GLU A 351 7.64 -2.96 -40.57
CA GLU A 351 7.48 -2.63 -41.99
C GLU A 351 8.73 -2.99 -42.82
N GLU A 352 9.93 -2.72 -42.30
CA GLU A 352 11.18 -3.08 -42.96
C GLU A 352 11.36 -4.61 -43.05
N ILE A 353 11.09 -5.35 -41.97
CA ILE A 353 11.13 -6.81 -41.95
C ILE A 353 10.15 -7.39 -42.97
N LYS A 354 8.93 -6.86 -43.03
CA LYS A 354 7.91 -7.30 -43.99
C LYS A 354 8.38 -7.10 -45.44
N LYS A 355 9.03 -5.97 -45.74
CA LYS A 355 9.60 -5.71 -47.06
C LYS A 355 10.71 -6.71 -47.41
N LYS A 356 11.67 -6.91 -46.50
CA LYS A 356 12.77 -7.87 -46.69
C LYS A 356 12.30 -9.30 -46.86
N ASN A 357 11.30 -9.73 -46.08
CA ASN A 357 10.73 -11.07 -46.23
C ASN A 357 10.11 -11.28 -47.62
N LYS A 358 9.41 -10.27 -48.16
CA LYS A 358 8.87 -10.35 -49.51
C LYS A 358 9.97 -10.44 -50.59
N GLU A 359 11.03 -9.64 -50.46
CA GLU A 359 12.20 -9.72 -51.35
C GLU A 359 12.87 -11.10 -51.27
N LEU A 360 12.99 -11.66 -50.05
CA LEU A 360 13.55 -12.99 -49.83
C LEU A 360 12.70 -14.10 -50.46
N GLU A 361 11.37 -14.02 -50.34
CA GLU A 361 10.45 -14.98 -50.96
C GLU A 361 10.54 -14.95 -52.49
N GLU A 362 10.63 -13.77 -53.09
CA GLU A 362 10.80 -13.61 -54.54
C GLU A 362 12.15 -14.17 -55.00
N LEU A 363 13.22 -13.88 -54.26
CA LEU A 363 14.55 -14.41 -54.54
C LEU A 363 14.60 -15.93 -54.41
N ASN A 364 13.97 -16.50 -53.37
CA ASN A 364 13.96 -17.94 -53.14
C ASN A 364 13.23 -18.67 -54.28
N LYS A 365 12.08 -18.17 -54.73
CA LYS A 365 11.37 -18.69 -55.91
C LYS A 365 12.22 -18.64 -57.17
N HIS A 366 12.98 -17.55 -57.37
CA HIS A 366 13.88 -17.44 -58.53
C HIS A 366 15.01 -18.47 -58.46
N LEU A 367 15.62 -18.65 -57.29
CA LEU A 367 16.69 -19.62 -57.07
C LEU A 367 16.21 -21.05 -57.27
N GLU A 368 15.05 -21.42 -56.73
CA GLU A 368 14.44 -22.74 -56.92
C GLU A 368 14.23 -23.05 -58.41
N LYS A 369 13.69 -22.09 -59.17
CA LYS A 369 13.54 -22.23 -60.63
C LYS A 369 14.87 -22.46 -61.32
N LYS A 370 15.90 -21.70 -60.97
CA LYS A 370 17.24 -21.79 -61.57
C LYS A 370 17.93 -23.12 -61.23
N VAL A 371 17.77 -23.61 -60.00
CA VAL A 371 18.26 -24.92 -59.57
C VAL A 371 17.57 -26.02 -60.37
N GLN A 372 16.25 -25.94 -60.56
CA GLN A 372 15.50 -26.92 -61.34
C GLN A 372 15.96 -26.93 -62.82
N GLU A 373 16.10 -25.77 -63.44
CA GLU A 373 16.60 -25.63 -64.82
C GLU A 373 17.99 -26.25 -64.98
N ARG A 374 18.92 -25.95 -64.07
CA ARG A 374 20.27 -26.53 -64.09
C ARG A 374 20.28 -28.03 -63.86
N THR A 375 19.41 -28.53 -62.98
CA THR A 375 19.31 -29.97 -62.70
C THR A 375 18.84 -30.74 -63.94
N GLU A 376 17.86 -30.20 -64.66
CA GLU A 376 17.39 -30.81 -65.92
C GLU A 376 18.42 -30.71 -67.04
N GLU A 377 19.16 -29.60 -67.14
CA GLU A 377 20.28 -29.45 -68.08
C GLU A 377 21.37 -30.51 -67.83
N VAL A 378 21.78 -30.71 -66.57
CA VAL A 378 22.78 -31.71 -66.18
C VAL A 378 22.28 -33.12 -66.50
N LYS A 379 21.03 -33.46 -66.16
CA LYS A 379 20.46 -34.77 -66.51
C LYS A 379 20.47 -35.03 -68.01
N LYS A 380 20.15 -34.01 -68.82
CA LYS A 380 20.16 -34.12 -70.29
C LYS A 380 21.58 -34.37 -70.81
N LEU A 381 22.57 -33.65 -70.28
CA LEU A 381 23.97 -33.84 -70.64
C LEU A 381 24.49 -35.23 -70.24
N LEU A 382 24.10 -35.73 -69.07
CA LEU A 382 24.46 -37.09 -68.63
C LEU A 382 23.87 -38.14 -69.56
N ARG A 383 22.58 -38.05 -69.91
CA ARG A 383 21.95 -38.98 -70.87
C ARG A 383 22.62 -38.96 -72.24
N ALA A 384 22.91 -37.76 -72.75
CA ALA A 384 23.60 -37.62 -74.04
C ALA A 384 25.01 -38.22 -73.99
N LYS A 385 25.73 -38.04 -72.87
CA LYS A 385 27.03 -38.66 -72.64
C LYS A 385 26.92 -40.19 -72.65
N GLU A 386 25.97 -40.76 -71.92
CA GLU A 386 25.73 -42.22 -71.87
C GLU A 386 25.43 -42.80 -73.26
N GLU A 387 24.56 -42.14 -74.03
CA GLU A 387 24.17 -42.57 -75.38
C GLU A 387 25.36 -42.59 -76.34
N ILE A 388 26.16 -41.52 -76.34
CA ILE A 388 27.39 -41.42 -77.16
C ILE A 388 28.37 -42.55 -76.79
N LEU A 389 28.54 -42.83 -75.50
CA LEU A 389 29.45 -43.86 -75.04
C LEU A 389 28.99 -45.25 -75.47
N LEU A 390 27.71 -45.58 -75.29
CA LEU A 390 27.13 -46.84 -75.76
C LEU A 390 27.32 -47.01 -77.28
N GLN A 391 27.09 -45.94 -78.04
CA GLN A 391 27.29 -45.95 -79.50
C GLN A 391 28.76 -46.19 -79.88
N ILE A 392 29.71 -45.45 -79.29
CA ILE A 392 31.14 -45.66 -79.54
C ILE A 392 31.56 -47.09 -79.19
N GLY A 393 31.06 -47.63 -78.07
CA GLY A 393 31.32 -49.01 -77.67
C GLY A 393 30.85 -50.03 -78.71
N HIS A 394 29.65 -49.84 -79.24
CA HIS A 394 29.10 -50.67 -80.32
C HIS A 394 29.91 -50.55 -81.62
N ASP A 395 30.21 -49.32 -82.05
CA ASP A 395 30.88 -49.03 -83.31
C ASP A 395 32.32 -49.53 -83.33
N ILE A 396 33.00 -49.59 -82.19
CA ILE A 396 34.33 -50.19 -82.08
C ILE A 396 34.24 -51.73 -81.98
N LYS A 397 33.26 -52.28 -81.26
CA LYS A 397 33.11 -53.74 -81.10
C LYS A 397 32.74 -54.45 -82.40
N THR A 398 31.94 -53.80 -83.24
CA THR A 398 31.44 -54.34 -84.52
C THR A 398 32.57 -54.76 -85.48
N PRO A 399 33.58 -53.92 -85.80
CA PRO A 399 34.70 -54.32 -86.66
C PRO A 399 35.71 -55.22 -85.94
N LEU A 400 35.88 -55.08 -84.61
CA LEU A 400 36.82 -55.91 -83.85
C LEU A 400 36.36 -57.37 -83.75
N THR A 401 35.05 -57.63 -83.70
CA THR A 401 34.53 -59.00 -83.50
C THR A 401 34.89 -59.94 -84.66
N PRO A 402 34.67 -59.58 -85.94
CA PRO A 402 35.15 -60.36 -87.08
C PRO A 402 36.68 -60.48 -87.11
N LEU A 403 37.43 -59.40 -86.80
CA LEU A 403 38.90 -59.46 -86.77
C LEU A 403 39.40 -60.48 -85.75
N CYS A 404 38.78 -60.55 -84.56
CA CYS A 404 39.13 -61.53 -83.55
C CYS A 404 38.82 -62.98 -83.98
N ILE A 405 37.93 -63.20 -84.95
CA ILE A 405 37.56 -64.54 -85.45
C ILE A 405 38.37 -64.91 -86.70
N LEU A 406 38.49 -63.98 -87.66
CA LEU A 406 39.11 -64.20 -88.96
C LEU A 406 40.64 -64.22 -88.88
N LEU A 407 41.27 -63.42 -88.01
CA LEU A 407 42.72 -63.41 -87.88
C LEU A 407 43.29 -64.75 -87.37
N PRO A 408 42.71 -65.40 -86.33
CA PRO A 408 43.10 -66.75 -85.95
C PRO A 408 42.91 -67.76 -87.08
N LEU A 409 41.76 -67.72 -87.78
CA LEU A 409 41.48 -68.63 -88.89
C LEU A 409 42.49 -68.46 -90.04
N ALA A 410 42.81 -67.21 -90.41
CA ALA A 410 43.81 -66.90 -91.43
C ALA A 410 45.22 -67.33 -91.03
N ARG A 411 45.55 -67.25 -89.72
CA ARG A 411 46.81 -67.74 -89.17
C ARG A 411 46.92 -69.26 -89.33
N ASP A 412 45.84 -69.98 -89.01
CA ASP A 412 45.81 -71.44 -89.08
C ASP A 412 45.88 -71.96 -90.52
N LEU A 413 45.33 -71.22 -91.48
CA LEU A 413 45.36 -71.54 -92.92
C LEU A 413 46.69 -71.20 -93.61
N SER A 414 47.55 -70.36 -93.03
CA SER A 414 48.80 -69.92 -93.65
C SER A 414 49.93 -70.92 -93.42
N ASN A 415 50.69 -71.29 -94.47
CA ASN A 415 51.86 -72.17 -94.35
C ASN A 415 53.18 -71.41 -94.20
N ASN A 416 53.17 -70.07 -94.22
CA ASN A 416 54.37 -69.25 -94.11
C ASN A 416 54.58 -68.77 -92.66
N ILE A 417 55.73 -69.16 -92.08
CA ILE A 417 56.10 -68.86 -90.68
C ILE A 417 56.10 -67.34 -90.40
N LYS A 418 56.67 -66.52 -91.31
CA LYS A 418 56.69 -65.06 -91.14
C LYS A 418 55.30 -64.44 -91.19
N VAL A 419 54.41 -65.00 -92.01
CA VAL A 419 53.00 -64.53 -92.10
C VAL A 419 52.24 -64.91 -90.83
N ARG A 420 52.47 -66.10 -90.25
CA ARG A 420 51.89 -66.48 -88.95
C ARG A 420 52.35 -65.56 -87.82
N GLU A 421 53.62 -65.20 -87.77
CA GLU A 421 54.17 -64.27 -86.76
C GLU A 421 53.53 -62.87 -86.84
N LEU A 422 53.32 -62.35 -88.06
CA LEU A 422 52.62 -61.08 -88.26
C LEU A 422 51.14 -61.17 -87.87
N LEU A 423 50.45 -62.24 -88.24
CA LEU A 423 49.06 -62.47 -87.84
C LEU A 423 48.92 -62.63 -86.33
N ASP A 424 49.90 -63.24 -85.66
CA ASP A 424 49.96 -63.33 -84.20
C ASP A 424 50.03 -61.96 -83.51
N VAL A 425 50.77 -61.01 -84.09
CA VAL A 425 50.78 -59.61 -83.62
C VAL A 425 49.40 -58.98 -83.79
N CYS A 426 48.78 -59.15 -84.96
CA CYS A 426 47.44 -58.63 -85.24
C CYS A 426 46.37 -59.20 -84.30
N ILE A 427 46.41 -60.51 -84.02
CA ILE A 427 45.49 -61.17 -83.07
C ILE A 427 45.66 -60.60 -81.67
N ARG A 428 46.91 -60.44 -81.19
CA ARG A 428 47.18 -59.85 -79.87
C ARG A 428 46.62 -58.42 -79.78
N ASN A 429 46.86 -57.60 -80.79
CA ASN A 429 46.36 -56.22 -80.82
C ASN A 429 44.83 -56.14 -80.91
N ALA A 430 44.20 -56.98 -81.74
CA ALA A 430 42.73 -57.03 -81.85
C ALA A 430 42.08 -57.45 -80.52
N ASN A 431 42.62 -58.46 -79.86
CA ASN A 431 42.14 -58.90 -78.55
C ASN A 431 42.40 -57.86 -77.45
N TYR A 432 43.56 -57.19 -77.49
CA TYR A 432 43.86 -56.09 -76.56
C TYR A 432 42.88 -54.92 -76.74
N MET A 433 42.62 -54.49 -77.98
CA MET A 433 41.62 -53.44 -78.26
C MET A 433 40.22 -53.85 -77.80
N LYS A 434 39.81 -55.10 -78.04
CA LYS A 434 38.52 -55.62 -77.56
C LYS A 434 38.42 -55.57 -76.03
N LYS A 435 39.48 -55.99 -75.33
CA LYS A 435 39.54 -55.95 -73.85
C LYS A 435 39.50 -54.50 -73.36
N LEU A 436 40.29 -53.62 -73.96
CA LEU A 436 40.35 -52.21 -73.58
C LEU A 436 39.00 -51.50 -73.74
N VAL A 437 38.31 -51.72 -74.88
CA VAL A 437 36.97 -51.17 -75.13
C VAL A 437 35.97 -51.69 -74.10
N ALA A 438 35.97 -53.00 -73.83
CA ALA A 438 35.09 -53.60 -72.83
C ALA A 438 35.36 -53.02 -71.42
N SER A 439 36.63 -52.89 -71.02
CA SER A 439 37.01 -52.30 -69.74
C SER A 439 36.65 -50.82 -69.64
N THR A 440 36.84 -50.03 -70.71
CA THR A 440 36.43 -48.61 -70.72
C THR A 440 34.92 -48.44 -70.65
N MET A 441 34.15 -49.26 -71.38
CA MET A 441 32.68 -49.22 -71.31
C MET A 441 32.17 -49.67 -69.95
N TYR A 442 32.83 -50.65 -69.33
CA TYR A 442 32.53 -51.06 -67.96
C TYR A 442 32.79 -49.94 -66.94
N LEU A 443 33.94 -49.24 -67.04
CA LEU A 443 34.29 -48.08 -66.20
C LEU A 443 33.32 -46.90 -66.35
N LEU A 444 32.66 -46.78 -67.50
CA LEU A 444 31.72 -45.70 -67.79
C LEU A 444 30.29 -46.00 -67.32
N ASN A 445 29.97 -47.27 -67.03
CA ASN A 445 28.68 -47.74 -66.48
C ASN A 445 28.73 -47.93 -64.95
N VAL A 446 29.68 -47.32 -64.25
CA VAL A 446 29.97 -47.53 -62.81
C VAL A 446 28.92 -46.91 -61.88
N ASP A 447 27.88 -46.24 -62.38
CA ASP A 447 26.96 -45.51 -61.53
C ASP A 447 26.05 -46.40 -60.64
N ASP A 448 26.10 -47.74 -60.75
CA ASP A 448 25.33 -48.65 -59.89
C ASP A 448 25.97 -50.04 -59.62
N ILE A 449 27.29 -50.10 -59.32
CA ILE A 449 27.92 -51.38 -58.94
C ILE A 449 27.49 -51.78 -57.51
N LYS A 450 26.49 -52.66 -57.41
CA LYS A 450 26.24 -53.43 -56.18
C LYS A 450 27.26 -54.57 -56.08
N LEU A 451 28.21 -54.46 -55.15
CA LEU A 451 29.18 -55.51 -54.85
C LEU A 451 28.50 -56.65 -54.08
N SER A 452 28.61 -57.88 -54.57
CA SER A 452 28.17 -59.06 -53.81
C SER A 452 29.34 -59.61 -53.00
N LEU A 453 29.47 -59.15 -51.75
CA LEU A 453 30.58 -59.53 -50.88
C LEU A 453 30.35 -60.92 -50.26
N GLU A 454 31.28 -61.84 -50.51
CA GLU A 454 31.35 -63.17 -49.88
C GLU A 454 32.75 -63.41 -49.28
N ASP A 455 32.86 -64.33 -48.31
CA ASP A 455 34.13 -64.70 -47.70
C ASP A 455 34.83 -65.75 -48.57
N ILE A 456 35.96 -65.37 -49.17
CA ILE A 456 36.64 -66.15 -50.21
C ILE A 456 38.00 -66.60 -49.67
N SER A 457 38.30 -67.91 -49.79
CA SER A 457 39.65 -68.43 -49.58
C SER A 457 40.57 -67.90 -50.68
N LEU A 458 41.54 -67.05 -50.29
CA LEU A 458 42.45 -66.43 -51.25
C LEU A 458 43.34 -67.49 -51.92
N LEU A 459 43.74 -68.52 -51.16
CA LEU A 459 44.56 -69.61 -51.65
C LEU A 459 43.85 -70.42 -52.74
N ASP A 460 42.58 -70.77 -52.52
CA ASP A 460 41.81 -71.57 -53.48
C ASP A 460 41.54 -70.78 -54.76
N GLN A 461 41.20 -69.50 -54.62
CA GLN A 461 40.97 -68.62 -55.77
C GLN A 461 42.23 -68.45 -56.64
N VAL A 462 43.42 -68.30 -56.04
CA VAL A 462 44.69 -68.21 -56.77
C VAL A 462 45.08 -69.55 -57.40
N LYS A 463 44.81 -70.68 -56.72
CA LYS A 463 45.03 -72.03 -57.28
C LYS A 463 44.16 -72.27 -58.52
N GLU A 464 42.86 -72.02 -58.44
CA GLU A 464 41.92 -72.16 -59.57
C GLU A 464 42.39 -71.33 -60.78
N LEU A 465 42.88 -70.10 -60.54
CA LEU A 465 43.36 -69.21 -61.59
C LEU A 465 44.66 -69.70 -62.24
N LEU A 466 45.59 -70.22 -61.44
CA LEU A 466 46.85 -70.76 -61.94
C LEU A 466 46.65 -72.06 -62.73
N GLU A 467 45.68 -72.90 -62.35
CA GLU A 467 45.33 -74.10 -63.10
C GLU A 467 44.94 -73.78 -64.55
N ILE A 468 44.15 -72.72 -64.75
CA ILE A 468 43.72 -72.25 -66.09
C ILE A 468 44.93 -71.84 -66.94
N HIS A 469 45.96 -71.26 -66.33
CA HIS A 469 47.16 -70.80 -67.03
C HIS A 469 48.32 -71.81 -67.05
N MET A 470 48.16 -72.98 -66.43
CA MET A 470 49.23 -73.95 -66.21
C MET A 470 49.90 -74.40 -67.51
N VAL A 471 49.11 -74.60 -68.58
CA VAL A 471 49.61 -74.98 -69.91
C VAL A 471 50.56 -73.94 -70.48
N ASN A 472 50.26 -72.65 -70.32
CA ASN A 472 51.11 -71.56 -70.82
C ASN A 472 52.36 -71.36 -69.96
N LEU A 473 52.24 -71.52 -68.64
CA LEU A 473 53.37 -71.45 -67.71
C LEU A 473 54.39 -72.55 -67.99
N GLN A 474 53.92 -73.78 -68.23
CA GLN A 474 54.77 -74.92 -68.61
C GLN A 474 55.47 -74.71 -69.95
N LYS A 475 54.74 -74.23 -70.98
CA LYS A 475 55.35 -73.88 -72.28
C LYS A 475 56.49 -72.86 -72.14
N LYS A 476 56.37 -71.91 -71.22
CA LYS A 476 57.38 -70.87 -70.95
C LYS A 476 58.43 -71.26 -69.91
N ARG A 477 58.38 -72.48 -69.35
CA ARG A 477 59.27 -72.98 -68.27
C ARG A 477 59.30 -72.05 -67.05
N ILE A 478 58.15 -71.46 -66.69
CA ILE A 478 58.03 -70.59 -65.53
C ILE A 478 57.60 -71.44 -64.33
N ASN A 479 58.42 -71.44 -63.27
CA ASN A 479 58.07 -72.05 -61.99
C ASN A 479 57.35 -71.03 -61.10
N VAL A 480 56.11 -71.33 -60.73
CA VAL A 480 55.32 -70.50 -59.82
C VAL A 480 55.36 -71.12 -58.43
N ARG A 481 55.63 -70.30 -57.41
CA ARG A 481 55.52 -70.68 -56.00
C ARG A 481 54.40 -69.87 -55.36
N ILE A 482 53.45 -70.54 -54.73
CA ILE A 482 52.36 -69.92 -53.98
C ILE A 482 52.80 -69.86 -52.51
N LEU A 483 52.92 -68.64 -51.97
CA LEU A 483 53.29 -68.40 -50.57
C LEU A 483 52.12 -67.71 -49.86
N ILE A 484 50.96 -68.37 -49.87
CA ILE A 484 49.73 -67.89 -49.24
C ILE A 484 49.35 -68.93 -48.18
N ASP A 485 49.10 -68.46 -46.95
CA ASP A 485 48.62 -69.31 -45.85
C ASP A 485 47.20 -69.80 -46.12
N GLU A 486 46.91 -71.07 -45.82
CA GLU A 486 45.63 -71.72 -46.11
C GLU A 486 44.45 -71.10 -45.36
N ASN A 487 44.72 -70.33 -44.30
CA ASN A 487 43.68 -69.72 -43.46
C ASN A 487 43.33 -68.26 -43.85
N ILE A 488 43.83 -67.76 -44.98
CA ILE A 488 43.56 -66.38 -45.41
C ILE A 488 42.24 -66.33 -46.20
N PHE A 489 41.20 -65.79 -45.54
CA PHE A 489 39.92 -65.47 -46.15
C PHE A 489 39.77 -63.97 -46.34
N VAL A 490 39.28 -63.54 -47.50
CA VAL A 490 39.03 -62.13 -47.82
C VAL A 490 37.57 -61.96 -48.18
N ARG A 491 36.94 -60.95 -47.57
CA ARG A 491 35.56 -60.56 -47.88
C ARG A 491 35.55 -59.66 -49.10
N ALA A 492 35.17 -60.20 -50.25
CA ALA A 492 35.20 -59.48 -51.53
C ALA A 492 34.13 -60.00 -52.49
N ASP A 493 33.91 -59.29 -53.59
CA ASP A 493 33.14 -59.81 -54.72
C ASP A 493 34.02 -60.79 -55.49
N ARG A 494 33.63 -62.07 -55.54
CA ARG A 494 34.47 -63.13 -56.12
C ARG A 494 34.74 -62.96 -57.59
N VAL A 495 33.77 -62.42 -58.34
CA VAL A 495 33.95 -62.18 -59.78
C VAL A 495 34.94 -61.06 -60.00
N ARG A 496 34.85 -59.97 -59.21
CA ARG A 496 35.76 -58.82 -59.32
C ARG A 496 37.15 -59.11 -58.80
N LEU A 497 37.25 -59.82 -57.67
CA LEU A 497 38.54 -60.24 -57.11
C LEU A 497 39.28 -61.14 -58.11
N ARG A 498 38.56 -62.06 -58.76
CA ARG A 498 39.12 -62.89 -59.84
C ARG A 498 39.62 -62.04 -61.00
N GLU A 499 38.84 -61.08 -61.48
CA GLU A 499 39.23 -60.18 -62.57
C GLU A 499 40.51 -59.38 -62.22
N ILE A 500 40.66 -58.94 -60.98
CA ILE A 500 41.88 -58.27 -60.49
C ILE A 500 43.08 -59.22 -60.51
N LEU A 501 42.90 -60.48 -60.09
CA LEU A 501 43.98 -61.46 -60.07
C LEU A 501 44.35 -61.98 -61.48
N GLU A 502 43.41 -61.97 -62.43
CA GLU A 502 43.62 -62.40 -63.82
C GLU A 502 44.34 -61.34 -64.68
N ASN A 503 44.13 -60.05 -64.36
CA ASN A 503 44.77 -58.93 -65.04
C ASN A 503 46.23 -58.78 -64.63
#